data_AF-A0A661AZS0-F1
#
_entry.id   AF-A0A661AZS0-F1
#
_cell.length_a   1.000
_cell.length_b   1.000
_cell.length_c   1.000
_cell.angle_alpha   90.00
_cell.angle_beta   90.00
_cell.angle_gamma   90.00
#
_symmetry.space_group_name_H-M   'P 1'
#
loop_
_entity.id
_entity.type
_entity.pdbx_description
1 polymer ?
#
loop_
_entity_poly.entity_id
_entity_poly.type
_entity_poly.pdbx_seq_one_letter_code
_entity_poly.pdbx_strand_id
1 'polypeptide(L)'
;MLLQEIEENIQNLQQEVIVMAFNVLFLAHAPDAEAEKHRCVIETPKYYKLFAVVVREQEEAIEICKKYVKEQGIQSILLCPGFTHKDIAEISEAVGENVGVFVARGDGPSNRASMEAMKKEGFFQKRE
;
A
#
# COMPACT_ATOMS: atom_id res chain seq x y z
N MET A 1 1.62 28.92 36.00
CA MET A 1 2.31 29.57 34.86
C MET A 1 3.37 28.67 34.27
N LEU A 2 4.57 28.50 34.87
CA LEU A 2 5.64 27.68 34.26
C LEU A 2 5.22 26.23 33.93
N LEU A 3 4.48 25.57 34.82
CA LEU A 3 4.01 24.19 34.61
C LEU A 3 2.98 24.09 33.48
N GLN A 4 2.12 25.10 33.31
CA GLN A 4 1.13 25.13 32.23
C GLN A 4 1.79 25.37 30.87
N GLU A 5 2.80 26.25 30.79
CA GLU A 5 3.58 26.44 29.58
C GLU A 5 4.36 25.17 29.19
N ILE A 6 4.87 24.42 30.16
CA ILE A 6 5.55 23.15 29.89
C ILE A 6 4.55 22.10 29.38
N GLU A 7 3.37 21.99 29.98
CA GLU A 7 2.32 21.07 29.53
C GLU A 7 1.81 21.43 28.13
N GLU A 8 1.56 22.71 27.85
CA GLU A 8 1.19 23.19 26.50
C GLU A 8 2.31 22.94 25.49
N ASN A 9 3.58 23.16 25.84
CA ASN A 9 4.69 22.89 24.94
C ASN A 9 4.87 21.38 24.68
N ILE A 10 4.65 20.53 25.68
CA ILE A 10 4.67 19.06 25.50
C ILE A 10 3.49 18.62 24.63
N GLN A 11 2.29 19.18 24.83
CA GLN A 11 1.15 18.90 23.97
C GLN A 11 1.39 19.38 22.54
N ASN A 12 1.94 20.59 22.34
CA ASN A 12 2.28 21.11 21.03
C ASN A 12 3.41 20.32 20.36
N LEU A 13 4.43 19.88 21.10
CA LEU A 13 5.48 18.98 20.60
C LEU A 13 4.92 17.60 20.25
N GLN A 14 4.02 17.05 21.07
CA GLN A 14 3.32 15.82 20.74
C GLN A 14 2.43 16.00 19.53
N GLN A 15 1.82 17.16 19.34
CA GLN A 15 0.94 17.47 18.20
C GLN A 15 1.71 17.82 16.92
N GLU A 16 2.91 18.40 17.03
CA GLU A 16 3.89 18.54 15.95
C GLU A 16 4.53 17.19 15.57
N VAL A 17 4.62 16.24 16.50
CA VAL A 17 5.04 14.86 16.23
C VAL A 17 3.86 14.02 15.68
N ILE A 18 2.62 14.33 16.07
CA ILE A 18 1.38 13.80 15.48
C ILE A 18 1.01 14.66 14.27
N VAL A 19 1.94 14.80 13.32
CA VAL A 19 1.48 15.09 11.97
C VAL A 19 0.93 13.78 11.42
N MET A 20 -0.39 13.66 11.37
CA MET A 20 -1.03 12.49 10.76
C MET A 20 -0.74 12.50 9.27
N ALA A 21 0.36 11.86 8.87
CA ALA A 21 0.65 11.59 7.48
C ALA A 21 -0.43 10.64 6.95
N PHE A 22 -0.95 10.98 5.77
CA PHE A 22 -1.77 10.06 5.01
C PHE A 22 -0.88 8.92 4.51
N ASN A 23 -1.06 7.76 5.14
CA ASN A 23 -0.25 6.57 4.95
C ASN A 23 -0.94 5.69 3.90
N VAL A 24 -0.25 5.47 2.80
CA VAL A 24 -0.78 4.75 1.64
C VAL A 24 0.14 3.60 1.30
N LEU A 25 -0.45 2.43 1.02
CA LEU A 25 0.26 1.27 0.53
C LEU A 25 -0.03 1.08 -0.96
N PHE A 26 0.97 1.25 -1.81
CA PHE A 26 0.96 0.76 -3.18
C PHE A 26 1.43 -0.70 -3.21
N LEU A 27 0.64 -1.55 -3.85
CA LEU A 27 0.91 -2.99 -3.93
C LEU A 27 0.84 -3.47 -5.38
N ALA A 28 1.87 -4.19 -5.82
CA ALA A 28 1.95 -4.76 -7.15
C ALA A 28 2.31 -6.25 -7.11
N HIS A 29 1.84 -7.01 -8.10
CA HIS A 29 2.27 -8.38 -8.32
C HIS A 29 3.45 -8.45 -9.30
N ALA A 30 4.44 -9.24 -8.95
CA ALA A 30 5.41 -9.78 -9.91
C ALA A 30 5.82 -11.19 -9.47
N PRO A 31 5.89 -12.16 -10.40
CA PRO A 31 6.03 -13.57 -10.02
C PRO A 31 7.41 -13.91 -9.41
N ASP A 32 8.43 -13.06 -9.59
CA ASP A 32 9.77 -13.15 -9.01
C ASP A 32 9.98 -12.20 -7.82
N ALA A 33 8.91 -11.61 -7.30
CA ALA A 33 9.03 -10.68 -6.20
C ALA A 33 9.49 -11.36 -4.90
N GLU A 34 10.31 -10.62 -4.14
CA GLU A 34 10.64 -10.92 -2.75
C GLU A 34 10.22 -9.68 -1.93
N ALA A 35 9.07 -9.71 -1.27
CA ALA A 35 8.47 -8.50 -0.66
C ALA A 35 9.37 -7.80 0.37
N GLU A 36 10.23 -8.57 1.04
CA GLU A 36 11.21 -8.03 2.00
C GLU A 36 12.35 -7.23 1.33
N LYS A 37 12.65 -7.52 0.05
CA LYS A 37 13.67 -6.82 -0.74
C LYS A 37 13.06 -5.78 -1.68
N HIS A 38 11.95 -6.11 -2.33
CA HIS A 38 11.30 -5.29 -3.35
C HIS A 38 10.28 -4.35 -2.72
N ARG A 39 10.78 -3.41 -1.93
CA ARG A 39 9.98 -2.37 -1.28
C ARG A 39 10.73 -1.05 -1.16
N CYS A 40 9.99 0.05 -1.11
CA CYS A 40 10.53 1.36 -0.78
C CYS A 40 9.49 2.23 -0.06
N VAL A 41 9.98 3.34 0.49
CA VAL A 41 9.15 4.34 1.18
C VAL A 41 9.46 5.72 0.60
N ILE A 42 8.42 6.47 0.25
CA ILE A 42 8.52 7.87 -0.16
C ILE A 42 7.69 8.68 0.82
N GLU A 43 8.31 9.65 1.49
CA GLU A 43 7.64 10.48 2.47
C GLU A 43 7.84 11.96 2.18
N THR A 44 6.79 12.73 2.46
CA THR A 44 6.87 14.19 2.55
C THR A 44 7.01 14.57 4.03
N PRO A 45 7.55 15.75 4.36
CA PRO A 45 7.77 16.12 5.75
C PRO A 45 6.50 16.16 6.62
N LYS A 46 5.31 16.28 6.02
CA LYS A 46 4.08 16.57 6.76
C LYS A 46 2.88 15.68 6.36
N TYR A 47 2.61 15.50 5.07
CA TYR A 47 1.25 15.11 4.66
C TYR A 47 1.11 13.67 4.20
N TYR A 48 2.18 13.03 3.75
CA TYR A 48 2.07 11.82 2.95
C TYR A 48 3.23 10.87 3.18
N LYS A 49 2.91 9.59 3.35
CA LYS A 49 3.88 8.48 3.36
C LYS A 49 3.37 7.37 2.45
N LEU A 50 4.08 7.15 1.35
CA LEU A 50 3.82 6.09 0.39
C LEU A 50 4.74 4.91 0.68
N PHE A 51 4.15 3.78 1.02
CA PHE A 51 4.83 2.49 0.99
C PHE A 51 4.60 1.87 -0.38
N ALA A 52 5.63 1.38 -1.03
CA ALA A 52 5.49 0.58 -2.25
C ALA A 52 6.08 -0.81 -1.99
N VAL A 53 5.30 -1.85 -2.22
CA VAL A 53 5.71 -3.25 -2.05
C VAL A 53 5.31 -4.05 -3.27
N VAL A 54 6.25 -4.86 -3.80
CA VAL A 54 5.97 -5.84 -4.83
C VAL A 54 5.90 -7.21 -4.17
N VAL A 55 4.78 -7.90 -4.34
CA VAL A 55 4.51 -9.21 -3.76
C VAL A 55 4.41 -10.27 -4.85
N ARG A 56 4.70 -11.51 -4.48
CA ARG A 56 4.71 -12.64 -5.39
C ARG A 56 3.31 -13.18 -5.65
N GLU A 57 2.54 -13.34 -4.57
CA GLU A 57 1.24 -14.02 -4.59
C GLU A 57 0.25 -13.36 -3.64
N GLN A 58 -1.02 -13.76 -3.76
CA GLN A 58 -2.15 -13.09 -3.12
C GLN A 58 -2.12 -13.27 -1.59
N GLU A 59 -1.68 -14.43 -1.10
CA GLU A 59 -1.53 -14.70 0.32
C GLU A 59 -0.54 -13.71 0.97
N GLU A 60 0.63 -13.51 0.33
CA GLU A 60 1.62 -12.52 0.76
C GLU A 60 1.04 -11.09 0.69
N ALA A 61 0.24 -10.78 -0.34
CA ALA A 61 -0.45 -9.49 -0.45
C ALA A 61 -1.34 -9.21 0.76
N ILE A 62 -2.16 -10.18 1.17
CA ILE A 62 -3.07 -10.09 2.30
C ILE A 62 -2.29 -9.92 3.61
N GLU A 63 -1.21 -10.68 3.81
CA GLU A 63 -0.36 -10.58 5.00
C GLU A 63 0.30 -9.21 5.13
N ILE A 64 0.85 -8.69 4.03
CA ILE A 64 1.41 -7.34 3.97
C ILE A 64 0.33 -6.30 4.28
N CYS A 65 -0.86 -6.40 3.69
CA CYS A 65 -1.95 -5.46 3.96
C CYS A 65 -2.31 -5.43 5.46
N LYS A 66 -2.53 -6.61 6.08
CA LYS A 66 -2.83 -6.71 7.52
C LYS A 66 -1.72 -6.13 8.39
N LYS A 67 -0.46 -6.44 8.05
CA LYS A 67 0.72 -5.93 8.75
C LYS A 67 0.78 -4.41 8.69
N TYR A 68 0.60 -3.81 7.53
CA TYR A 68 0.70 -2.36 7.36
C TYR A 68 -0.48 -1.61 7.96
N VAL A 69 -1.68 -2.20 7.98
CA VAL A 69 -2.81 -1.66 8.75
C VAL A 69 -2.45 -1.61 10.24
N LYS A 70 -1.93 -2.71 10.79
CA LYS A 70 -1.61 -2.81 12.21
C LYS A 70 -0.41 -1.96 12.63
N GLU A 71 0.67 -1.98 11.87
CA GLU A 71 1.97 -1.42 12.26
C GLU A 71 2.20 -0.01 11.73
N GLN A 72 1.68 0.30 10.53
CA GLN A 72 1.87 1.59 9.87
C GLN A 72 0.60 2.44 9.86
N GLY A 73 -0.54 1.88 10.28
CA GLY A 73 -1.81 2.61 10.32
C GLY A 73 -2.23 3.14 8.95
N ILE A 74 -1.99 2.40 7.86
CA ILE A 74 -2.37 2.85 6.51
C ILE A 74 -3.88 3.12 6.42
N GLN A 75 -4.25 4.16 5.68
CA GLN A 75 -5.66 4.49 5.42
C GLN A 75 -6.11 4.17 4.00
N SER A 76 -5.17 3.86 3.10
CA SER A 76 -5.45 3.56 1.70
C SER A 76 -4.49 2.52 1.13
N ILE A 77 -5.01 1.65 0.27
CA ILE A 77 -4.27 0.65 -0.51
C ILE A 77 -4.53 0.91 -1.99
N LEU A 78 -3.47 1.10 -2.78
CA LEU A 78 -3.49 1.28 -4.23
C LEU A 78 -2.94 0.01 -4.90
N LEU A 79 -3.79 -0.69 -5.65
CA LEU A 79 -3.48 -1.97 -6.27
C LEU A 79 -3.15 -1.79 -7.76
N CYS A 80 -2.13 -2.51 -8.24
CA CYS A 80 -1.80 -2.54 -9.66
C CYS A 80 -2.90 -3.22 -10.50
N PRO A 81 -2.89 -3.07 -11.85
CA PRO A 81 -3.92 -3.65 -12.71
C PRO A 81 -4.00 -5.18 -12.69
N GLY A 82 -2.98 -5.86 -12.17
CA GLY A 82 -2.92 -7.33 -12.06
C GLY A 82 -3.90 -7.93 -11.05
N PHE A 83 -4.42 -7.13 -10.11
CA PHE A 83 -5.39 -7.59 -9.12
C PHE A 83 -6.76 -7.86 -9.74
N THR A 84 -7.24 -9.08 -9.60
CA THR A 84 -8.59 -9.48 -10.01
C THR A 84 -9.65 -8.93 -9.06
N HIS A 85 -10.92 -9.01 -9.45
CA HIS A 85 -12.02 -8.63 -8.54
C HIS A 85 -12.07 -9.49 -7.27
N LYS A 86 -11.68 -10.76 -7.36
CA LYS A 86 -11.61 -11.66 -6.21
C LYS A 86 -10.50 -11.24 -5.26
N ASP A 87 -9.31 -10.96 -5.78
CA ASP A 87 -8.15 -10.54 -4.97
C ASP A 87 -8.47 -9.26 -4.17
N ILE A 88 -9.16 -8.32 -4.82
CA ILE A 88 -9.59 -7.06 -4.18
C ILE A 88 -10.59 -7.33 -3.06
N ALA A 89 -11.57 -8.21 -3.28
CA ALA A 89 -12.57 -8.54 -2.28
C ALA A 89 -11.92 -9.16 -1.03
N GLU A 90 -10.98 -10.09 -1.23
CA GLU A 90 -10.24 -10.72 -0.13
C GLU A 90 -9.38 -9.71 0.64
N ILE A 91 -8.71 -8.79 -0.05
CA ILE A 91 -7.96 -7.71 0.61
C ILE A 91 -8.91 -6.82 1.40
N SER A 92 -10.03 -6.40 0.81
CA SER A 92 -11.03 -5.54 1.46
C SER A 92 -11.59 -6.19 2.74
N GLU A 93 -11.90 -7.47 2.70
CA GLU A 93 -12.34 -8.24 3.88
C GLU A 93 -11.23 -8.32 4.94
N ALA A 94 -9.99 -8.56 4.52
CA ALA A 94 -8.84 -8.69 5.40
C ALA A 94 -8.47 -7.41 6.17
N VAL A 95 -8.65 -6.23 5.56
CA VAL A 95 -8.23 -4.94 6.14
C VAL A 95 -9.35 -4.21 6.88
N GLY A 96 -10.61 -4.58 6.65
CA GLY A 96 -11.78 -4.00 7.28
C GLY A 96 -12.19 -2.63 6.73
N GLU A 97 -13.25 -2.06 7.28
CA GLU A 97 -13.98 -0.91 6.71
C GLU A 97 -13.24 0.44 6.79
N ASN A 98 -12.19 0.53 7.61
CA ASN A 98 -11.46 1.79 7.85
C ASN A 98 -10.32 2.06 6.86
N VAL A 99 -10.10 1.17 5.89
CA VAL A 99 -9.03 1.28 4.89
C VAL A 99 -9.65 1.29 3.50
N GLY A 100 -9.38 2.33 2.71
CA GLY A 100 -9.83 2.40 1.32
C GLY A 100 -9.02 1.46 0.44
N VAL A 101 -9.68 0.61 -0.34
CA VAL A 101 -9.02 -0.27 -1.33
C VAL A 101 -9.33 0.21 -2.75
N PHE A 102 -8.30 0.63 -3.46
CA PHE A 102 -8.40 1.17 -4.82
C PHE A 102 -7.59 0.31 -5.77
N VAL A 103 -8.05 0.18 -7.01
CA VAL A 103 -7.34 -0.57 -8.06
C VAL A 103 -7.19 0.30 -9.30
N ALA A 104 -6.00 0.28 -9.89
CA ALA A 104 -5.77 0.87 -11.19
C ALA A 104 -6.54 0.10 -12.27
N ARG A 105 -7.47 0.77 -12.95
CA ARG A 105 -8.23 0.21 -14.08
C ARG A 105 -8.01 1.07 -15.31
N GLY A 106 -7.38 0.50 -16.33
CA GLY A 106 -7.22 1.14 -17.63
C GLY A 106 -8.48 1.00 -18.49
N ASP A 107 -8.67 1.92 -19.44
CA ASP A 107 -9.61 1.72 -20.53
C ASP A 107 -9.17 0.56 -21.44
N GLY A 108 -10.01 0.18 -22.41
CA GLY A 108 -9.73 -0.96 -23.30
C GLY A 108 -8.35 -0.91 -23.96
N PRO A 109 -7.97 0.20 -24.62
CA PRO A 109 -6.63 0.38 -25.19
C PRO A 109 -5.50 0.32 -24.17
N SER A 110 -5.60 1.03 -23.04
CA SER A 110 -4.52 1.05 -22.04
C SER A 110 -4.31 -0.32 -21.40
N ASN A 111 -5.41 -1.02 -21.08
CA ASN A 111 -5.32 -2.35 -20.49
C ASN A 111 -4.69 -3.34 -21.47
N ARG A 112 -5.02 -3.28 -22.78
CA ARG A 112 -4.37 -4.13 -23.79
C ARG A 112 -2.86 -3.88 -23.86
N ALA A 113 -2.43 -2.62 -23.86
CA ALA A 113 -1.00 -2.29 -23.92
C ALA A 113 -0.21 -2.90 -22.73
N SER A 114 -0.72 -2.73 -21.51
CA SER A 114 -0.07 -3.31 -20.32
C SER A 114 -0.11 -4.84 -20.29
N MET A 115 -1.23 -5.46 -20.70
CA MET A 115 -1.36 -6.91 -20.75
C MET A 115 -0.42 -7.56 -21.77
N GLU A 116 -0.24 -6.94 -22.93
CA GLU A 116 0.70 -7.40 -23.95
C GLU A 116 2.14 -7.32 -23.47
N ALA A 117 2.52 -6.24 -22.78
CA ALA A 117 3.84 -6.10 -22.18
C ALA A 117 4.09 -7.20 -21.12
N MET A 118 3.18 -7.37 -20.15
CA MET A 118 3.29 -8.42 -19.13
C MET A 118 3.39 -9.82 -19.74
N LYS A 119 2.61 -10.11 -20.79
CA LYS A 119 2.67 -11.40 -21.48
C LYS A 119 4.02 -11.65 -22.15
N LYS A 120 4.61 -10.63 -22.80
CA LYS A 120 5.92 -10.73 -23.45
C LYS A 120 7.02 -11.05 -22.44
N GLU A 121 6.94 -10.47 -21.25
CA GLU A 121 7.88 -10.71 -20.14
C GLU A 121 7.56 -11.99 -19.34
N GLY A 122 6.59 -12.80 -19.77
CA GLY A 122 6.31 -14.09 -19.14
C GLY A 122 5.59 -14.04 -17.80
N PHE A 123 4.94 -12.93 -17.44
CA PHE A 123 4.27 -12.75 -16.15
C PHE A 123 3.25 -13.85 -15.79
N PHE A 124 2.62 -14.44 -16.80
CA PHE A 124 1.53 -15.42 -16.62
C PHE A 124 1.95 -16.87 -16.87
N GLN A 125 3.24 -17.13 -17.09
CA GLN A 125 3.73 -18.49 -17.29
C GLN A 125 3.74 -19.23 -15.95
N LYS A 126 3.26 -20.48 -15.94
CA LYS A 126 3.42 -21.35 -14.77
C LYS A 126 4.91 -21.61 -14.57
N ARG A 127 5.41 -21.33 -13.37
CA ARG A 127 6.74 -21.79 -12.97
C ARG A 127 6.66 -23.25 -12.55
N GLU A 128 7.63 -24.04 -12.98
CA GLU A 128 7.82 -25.44 -12.56
C GLU A 128 8.24 -25.54 -11.09
#